data_AF-A0A6M3M9W3-F1
#
_entry.id   AF-A0A6M3M9W3-F1
#
_cell.length_a   1.000
_cell.length_b   1.000
_cell.length_c   1.000
_cell.angle_alpha   90.00
_cell.angle_beta   90.00
_cell.angle_gamma   90.00
#
_symmetry.space_group_name_H-M   'P 1'
#
loop_
_entity.id
_entity.type
_entity.pdbx_description
1 polymer ?
#
loop_
_entity_poly.entity_id
_entity_poly.type
_entity_poly.pdbx_seq_one_letter_code
_entity_poly.pdbx_strand_id
1 'polypeptide(L)'
;MIRLPKLPEPPGPEEIFSLVNKAGNAIETGLNIIDKVAGKFDQAAQKFGPPEPQIPTTAPETEKEPSLGQDETSSISVAAGTACLPCSRDHLSTSSSALSEAIRFARDKGVKDPEAVRRIRIALDELNIMERIDLAPDETTKLRGAEKELATWTLKQSRELRHSITAIKDIETMEQAAVKASAATEEFMSRLMSIPEKECETCGGIRESIRQFVEKRKRERAGGE
;
A
#
# COMPACT_ATOMS: atom_id res chain seq x y z
N MET A 1 1.33 -41.98 -32.24
CA MET A 1 1.91 -40.70 -32.72
C MET A 1 1.03 -39.58 -32.22
N ILE A 2 1.50 -38.78 -31.27
CA ILE A 2 0.76 -37.65 -30.69
C ILE A 2 1.02 -36.44 -31.59
N ARG A 3 -0.03 -35.90 -32.24
CA ARG A 3 0.06 -34.64 -33.00
C ARG A 3 0.13 -33.48 -32.01
N LEU A 4 1.28 -32.82 -31.94
CA LEU A 4 1.41 -31.56 -31.22
C LEU A 4 0.60 -30.46 -31.93
N PRO A 5 -0.15 -29.63 -31.20
CA PRO A 5 -0.84 -28.48 -31.79
C PRO A 5 0.18 -27.47 -32.32
N LYS A 6 -0.10 -26.91 -33.51
CA LYS A 6 0.68 -25.80 -34.08
C LYS A 6 0.56 -24.58 -33.17
N LEU A 7 1.70 -23.99 -32.83
CA LEU A 7 1.75 -22.70 -32.14
C LEU A 7 1.22 -21.59 -33.07
N PRO A 8 0.51 -20.59 -32.53
CA PRO A 8 0.09 -19.43 -33.30
C PRO A 8 1.31 -18.64 -33.77
N GLU A 9 1.22 -18.09 -34.98
CA GLU A 9 2.27 -17.26 -35.56
C GLU A 9 2.37 -15.93 -34.77
N PRO A 10 3.60 -15.41 -34.57
CA PRO A 10 3.78 -14.16 -33.85
C PRO A 10 3.16 -12.99 -34.63
N PRO A 11 2.64 -11.96 -33.92
CA PRO A 11 2.05 -10.79 -34.54
C PRO A 11 3.06 -10.07 -35.42
N GLY A 12 2.58 -9.57 -36.56
CA GLY A 12 3.41 -8.83 -37.51
C GLY A 12 3.90 -7.51 -36.92
N PRO A 13 4.99 -6.93 -37.47
CA PRO A 13 5.57 -5.69 -36.95
C PRO A 13 4.57 -4.52 -36.92
N GLU A 14 3.62 -4.44 -37.87
CA GLU A 14 2.59 -3.41 -37.90
C GLU A 14 1.60 -3.51 -36.71
N GLU A 15 1.25 -4.72 -36.28
CA GLU A 15 0.40 -4.94 -35.11
C GLU A 15 1.13 -4.56 -33.82
N ILE A 16 2.44 -4.82 -33.75
CA ILE A 16 3.29 -4.41 -32.62
C ILE A 16 3.34 -2.88 -32.53
N PHE A 17 3.55 -2.17 -33.64
CA PHE A 17 3.55 -0.70 -33.63
C PHE A 17 2.19 -0.11 -33.26
N SER A 18 1.09 -0.71 -33.72
CA SER A 18 -0.27 -0.32 -33.32
C SER A 18 -0.51 -0.48 -31.81
N LEU A 19 -0.02 -1.57 -31.21
CA LEU A 19 -0.08 -1.81 -29.77
C LEU A 19 0.74 -0.78 -28.98
N VAL A 20 1.94 -0.46 -29.44
CA VAL A 20 2.82 0.55 -28.81
C VAL A 20 2.19 1.94 -28.87
N ASN A 21 1.61 2.33 -30.00
CA ASN A 21 0.93 3.63 -30.13
C ASN A 21 -0.32 3.72 -29.24
N LYS A 22 -1.11 2.64 -29.13
CA LYS A 22 -2.25 2.58 -28.21
C LYS A 22 -1.80 2.69 -26.74
N ALA A 23 -0.69 2.07 -26.38
CA ALA A 23 -0.11 2.19 -25.05
C ALA A 23 0.39 3.62 -24.77
N GLY A 24 1.05 4.27 -25.74
CA GLY A 24 1.50 5.66 -25.63
C GLY A 24 0.35 6.64 -25.36
N ASN A 25 -0.73 6.54 -26.14
CA ASN A 25 -1.90 7.42 -25.99
C ASN A 25 -2.61 7.21 -24.64
N ALA A 26 -2.62 5.97 -24.12
CA ALA A 26 -3.19 5.66 -22.82
C ALA A 26 -2.37 6.27 -21.67
N ILE A 27 -1.04 6.29 -21.80
CA ILE A 27 -0.13 6.91 -20.82
C ILE A 27 -0.32 8.43 -20.80
N GLU A 28 -0.38 9.06 -21.98
CA GLU A 28 -0.59 10.51 -22.10
C GLU A 28 -1.94 10.94 -21.50
N THR A 29 -2.99 10.14 -21.72
CA THR A 29 -4.30 10.37 -21.07
C THR A 29 -4.22 10.25 -19.55
N GLY A 30 -3.47 9.26 -19.04
CA GLY A 30 -3.24 9.08 -17.60
C GLY A 30 -2.51 10.26 -16.96
N LEU A 31 -1.49 10.80 -17.63
CA LEU A 31 -0.72 11.96 -17.15
C LEU A 31 -1.59 13.22 -17.06
N ASN A 32 -2.42 13.47 -18.07
CA ASN A 32 -3.36 14.59 -18.06
C ASN A 32 -4.39 14.53 -16.90
N ILE A 33 -4.76 13.32 -16.46
CA ILE A 33 -5.65 13.14 -15.30
C ILE A 33 -4.90 13.47 -14.00
N ILE A 34 -3.64 13.07 -13.87
CA ILE A 34 -2.81 13.35 -12.70
C ILE A 34 -2.62 14.86 -12.52
N ASP A 35 -2.31 15.59 -13.59
CA ASP A 35 -2.16 17.06 -13.55
C ASP A 35 -3.46 17.76 -13.12
N LYS A 36 -4.61 17.25 -13.59
CA LYS A 36 -5.92 17.78 -13.20
C LYS A 36 -6.26 17.51 -11.74
N VAL A 37 -5.78 16.40 -11.17
CA VAL A 37 -5.94 16.08 -9.74
C VAL A 37 -5.00 16.92 -8.89
N ALA A 38 -3.74 17.10 -9.30
CA ALA A 38 -2.77 17.95 -8.62
C ALA A 38 -3.28 19.41 -8.52
N GLY A 39 -3.79 19.97 -9.62
CA GLY A 39 -4.36 21.33 -9.61
C GLY A 39 -5.59 21.48 -8.68
N LYS A 40 -6.35 20.41 -8.44
CA LYS A 40 -7.47 20.43 -7.47
C LYS A 40 -6.96 20.40 -6.02
N PHE A 41 -5.86 19.69 -5.75
CA PHE A 41 -5.22 19.69 -4.44
C PHE A 41 -4.62 21.07 -4.10
N ASP A 42 -3.97 21.73 -5.06
CA ASP A 42 -3.42 23.08 -4.85
C ASP A 42 -4.52 24.12 -4.56
N GLN A 43 -5.66 24.03 -5.27
CA GLN A 43 -6.83 24.88 -4.98
C GLN A 43 -7.43 24.62 -3.60
N ALA A 44 -7.45 23.36 -3.16
CA ALA A 44 -7.92 23.01 -1.81
C ALA A 44 -6.95 23.52 -0.73
N ALA A 45 -5.63 23.40 -0.95
CA ALA A 45 -4.62 23.89 -0.02
C ALA A 45 -4.68 25.42 0.16
N GLN A 46 -4.96 26.17 -0.91
CA GLN A 46 -5.17 27.62 -0.83
C GLN A 46 -6.45 28.01 -0.07
N LYS A 47 -7.48 27.15 -0.12
CA LYS A 47 -8.76 27.38 0.56
C LYS A 47 -8.72 27.07 2.07
N PHE A 48 -7.79 26.24 2.52
CA PHE A 48 -7.67 25.76 3.90
C PHE A 48 -6.30 26.03 4.52
N GLY A 49 -5.71 27.19 4.23
CA GLY A 49 -4.43 27.60 4.84
C GLY A 49 -4.42 27.43 6.36
N PRO A 50 -3.27 27.10 6.97
CA PRO A 50 -3.20 26.75 8.39
C PRO A 50 -3.63 27.94 9.26
N PRO A 51 -4.43 27.71 10.33
CA PRO A 51 -4.81 28.79 11.24
C PRO A 51 -3.57 29.29 11.99
N GLU A 52 -3.48 30.61 12.08
CA GLU A 52 -2.45 31.35 12.79
C GLU A 52 -2.48 31.01 14.29
N PRO A 53 -1.32 30.75 14.94
CA PRO A 53 -1.29 30.33 16.34
C PRO A 53 -1.61 31.51 17.26
N GLN A 54 -2.82 31.51 17.82
CA GLN A 54 -3.18 32.38 18.94
C GLN A 54 -2.63 31.79 20.23
N ILE A 55 -1.83 32.57 20.97
CA ILE A 55 -1.45 32.30 22.36
C ILE A 55 -2.55 32.88 23.26
N PRO A 56 -3.14 32.10 24.18
CA PRO A 56 -3.83 32.68 25.33
C PRO A 56 -3.14 32.30 26.65
N THR A 57 -2.83 33.35 27.40
CA THR A 57 -2.41 33.39 28.79
C THR A 57 -3.60 33.11 29.73
N THR A 58 -3.27 32.50 30.90
CA THR A 58 -3.99 32.43 32.19
C THR A 58 -5.15 31.44 32.38
N ALA A 59 -4.92 30.55 33.37
CA ALA A 59 -5.90 29.72 34.07
C ALA A 59 -6.89 30.56 34.91
N PRO A 60 -8.07 30.00 35.26
CA PRO A 60 -8.19 29.34 36.55
C PRO A 60 -8.94 27.99 36.54
N GLU A 61 -8.63 27.17 37.54
CA GLU A 61 -9.30 25.91 37.90
C GLU A 61 -10.82 26.08 38.10
N THR A 62 -11.61 25.16 37.56
CA THR A 62 -12.85 24.68 38.15
C THR A 62 -13.17 23.30 37.59
N GLU A 63 -13.12 22.28 38.45
CA GLU A 63 -13.58 20.93 38.18
C GLU A 63 -15.08 20.93 37.88
N LYS A 64 -15.46 20.36 36.73
CA LYS A 64 -16.78 19.77 36.51
C LYS A 64 -16.69 18.70 35.43
N GLU A 65 -16.84 17.46 35.86
CA GLU A 65 -17.10 16.29 35.01
C GLU A 65 -18.35 16.52 34.14
N PRO A 66 -18.29 16.17 32.84
CA PRO A 66 -19.50 15.82 32.11
C PRO A 66 -19.36 14.42 31.47
N SER A 67 -20.09 13.49 32.08
CA SER A 67 -21.04 12.57 31.43
C SER A 67 -20.78 12.18 29.97
N LEU A 68 -20.35 10.94 29.79
CA LEU A 68 -20.39 10.16 28.55
C LEU A 68 -21.75 10.26 27.84
N GLY A 69 -21.78 10.96 26.71
CA GLY A 69 -22.84 10.83 25.70
C GLY A 69 -22.43 9.74 24.72
N GLN A 70 -23.16 8.62 24.72
CA GLN A 70 -23.07 7.58 23.72
C GLN A 70 -23.64 8.13 22.41
N ASP A 71 -22.78 8.37 21.44
CA ASP A 71 -23.19 8.50 20.04
C ASP A 71 -22.88 7.17 19.35
N GLU A 72 -23.94 6.49 18.90
CA GLU A 72 -23.88 5.22 18.19
C GLU A 72 -23.17 5.41 16.83
N THR A 73 -21.84 5.32 16.86
CA THR A 73 -21.08 5.03 15.67
C THR A 73 -20.85 3.53 15.67
N SER A 74 -21.40 2.82 14.68
CA SER A 74 -21.25 1.38 14.45
C SER A 74 -19.85 0.89 14.83
N SER A 75 -19.73 0.40 16.06
CA SER A 75 -18.55 -0.30 16.50
C SER A 75 -18.56 -1.64 15.80
N ILE A 76 -17.82 -1.74 14.70
CA ILE A 76 -17.10 -2.99 14.49
C ILE A 76 -16.26 -3.12 15.76
N SER A 77 -16.73 -3.94 16.70
CA SER A 77 -15.94 -4.31 17.85
C SER A 77 -14.72 -5.01 17.29
N VAL A 78 -13.63 -4.27 17.08
CA VAL A 78 -12.33 -4.86 16.84
C VAL A 78 -12.07 -5.64 18.11
N ALA A 79 -12.25 -6.96 18.01
CA ALA A 79 -11.95 -7.88 19.10
C ALA A 79 -10.59 -7.50 19.65
N ALA A 80 -10.50 -7.44 20.98
CA ALA A 80 -9.34 -6.98 21.73
C ALA A 80 -8.02 -7.36 21.04
N GLY A 81 -7.34 -6.33 20.51
CA GLY A 81 -5.99 -6.39 19.94
C GLY A 81 -5.61 -7.73 19.31
N THR A 82 -6.05 -7.99 18.10
CA THR A 82 -5.50 -9.06 17.26
C THR A 82 -4.71 -8.43 16.13
N ALA A 83 -3.57 -9.04 15.77
CA ALA A 83 -2.69 -8.50 14.75
C ALA A 83 -3.44 -8.17 13.43
N CYS A 84 -3.18 -6.98 12.86
CA CYS A 84 -3.94 -6.47 11.71
C CYS A 84 -3.31 -6.90 10.37
N LEU A 85 -3.73 -8.05 9.84
CA LEU A 85 -3.37 -8.49 8.49
C LEU A 85 -3.82 -7.52 7.38
N PRO A 86 -4.99 -6.88 7.43
CA PRO A 86 -5.37 -5.85 6.46
C PRO A 86 -4.40 -4.67 6.45
N CYS A 87 -4.00 -4.18 7.62
CA CYS A 87 -3.05 -3.08 7.76
C CYS A 87 -1.67 -3.49 7.24
N SER A 88 -1.25 -4.72 7.55
CA SER A 88 0.01 -5.27 7.05
C SER A 88 0.10 -5.27 5.52
N ARG A 89 -1.00 -5.60 4.83
CA ARG A 89 -1.11 -5.48 3.37
C ARG A 89 -0.80 -4.07 2.90
N ASP A 90 -1.44 -3.08 3.52
CA ASP A 90 -1.39 -1.70 3.10
C ASP A 90 0.00 -1.08 3.38
N HIS A 91 0.62 -1.44 4.50
CA HIS A 91 2.00 -1.07 4.81
C HIS A 91 3.00 -1.66 3.82
N LEU A 92 2.88 -2.95 3.46
CA LEU A 92 3.73 -3.58 2.45
C LEU A 92 3.56 -2.92 1.07
N SER A 93 2.31 -2.72 0.64
CA SER A 93 2.00 -2.07 -0.64
C SER A 93 2.54 -0.63 -0.70
N THR A 94 2.40 0.13 0.38
CA THR A 94 2.91 1.51 0.47
C THR A 94 4.43 1.52 0.46
N SER A 95 5.08 0.62 1.20
CA SER A 95 6.54 0.48 1.21
C SER A 95 7.09 0.16 -0.18
N SER A 96 6.47 -0.81 -0.88
CA SER A 96 6.84 -1.18 -2.25
C SER A 96 6.68 -0.01 -3.23
N SER A 97 5.54 0.69 -3.14
CA SER A 97 5.25 1.84 -4.02
C SER A 97 6.20 3.01 -3.75
N ALA A 98 6.50 3.29 -2.48
CA ALA A 98 7.43 4.35 -2.09
C ALA A 98 8.84 4.06 -2.62
N LEU A 99 9.35 2.83 -2.48
CA LEU A 99 10.66 2.46 -3.02
C LEU A 99 10.71 2.50 -4.55
N SER A 100 9.63 2.08 -5.22
CA SER A 100 9.52 2.19 -6.68
C SER A 100 9.60 3.64 -7.14
N GLU A 101 8.96 4.55 -6.42
CA GLU A 101 9.03 5.97 -6.73
C GLU A 101 10.37 6.59 -6.35
N ALA A 102 11.02 6.12 -5.27
CA ALA A 102 12.38 6.53 -4.92
C ALA A 102 13.35 6.28 -6.07
N ILE A 103 13.24 5.13 -6.74
CA ILE A 103 14.07 4.77 -7.91
C ILE A 103 13.88 5.78 -9.04
N ARG A 104 12.64 6.21 -9.30
CA ARG A 104 12.35 7.20 -10.35
C ARG A 104 13.13 8.49 -10.13
N PHE A 105 13.19 9.00 -8.90
CA PHE A 105 13.99 10.18 -8.57
C PHE A 105 15.49 9.88 -8.56
N ALA A 106 15.89 8.72 -8.05
CA ALA A 106 17.29 8.34 -7.92
C ALA A 106 17.98 8.13 -9.28
N ARG A 107 17.26 7.69 -10.32
CA ARG A 107 17.83 7.49 -11.67
C ARG A 107 18.40 8.76 -12.28
N ASP A 108 17.71 9.89 -12.09
CA ASP A 108 18.11 11.16 -12.69
C ASP A 108 18.99 11.99 -11.74
N LYS A 109 18.71 11.94 -10.43
CA LYS A 109 19.28 12.87 -9.43
C LYS A 109 20.18 12.19 -8.40
N GLY A 110 20.30 10.87 -8.46
CA GLY A 110 21.05 10.06 -7.51
C GLY A 110 20.27 9.75 -6.23
N VAL A 111 20.73 8.73 -5.49
CA VAL A 111 20.06 8.21 -4.28
C VAL A 111 20.02 9.20 -3.11
N LYS A 112 20.82 10.28 -3.16
CA LYS A 112 20.85 11.33 -2.14
C LYS A 112 19.89 12.49 -2.46
N ASP A 113 19.16 12.42 -3.58
CA ASP A 113 18.11 13.38 -3.89
C ASP A 113 17.10 13.48 -2.72
N PRO A 114 16.70 14.69 -2.30
CA PRO A 114 15.81 14.85 -1.15
C PRO A 114 14.49 14.08 -1.27
N GLU A 115 13.93 13.96 -2.47
CA GLU A 115 12.69 13.23 -2.68
C GLU A 115 12.93 11.72 -2.68
N ALA A 116 14.03 11.23 -3.27
CA ALA A 116 14.43 9.82 -3.11
C ALA A 116 14.60 9.44 -1.64
N VAL A 117 15.31 10.26 -0.85
CA VAL A 117 15.51 10.04 0.60
C VAL A 117 14.18 10.09 1.36
N ARG A 118 13.30 11.03 1.02
CA ARG A 118 11.96 11.12 1.62
C ARG A 118 11.16 9.84 1.37
N ARG A 119 11.20 9.28 0.16
CA ARG A 119 10.50 8.04 -0.19
C ARG A 119 11.07 6.82 0.54
N ILE A 120 12.39 6.72 0.65
CA ILE A 120 13.05 5.70 1.48
C ILE A 120 12.56 5.79 2.93
N ARG A 121 12.49 7.00 3.49
CA ARG A 121 12.02 7.20 4.86
C ARG A 121 10.56 6.77 5.04
N ILE A 122 9.68 7.11 4.10
CA ILE A 122 8.29 6.65 4.13
C ILE A 122 8.24 5.12 4.20
N ALA A 123 8.97 4.42 3.33
CA ALA A 123 9.01 2.95 3.37
C ALA A 123 9.50 2.41 4.73
N LEU A 124 10.51 3.03 5.35
CA LEU A 124 10.97 2.63 6.68
C LEU A 124 9.91 2.88 7.77
N ASP A 125 9.21 4.02 7.71
CA ASP A 125 8.20 4.39 8.69
C ASP A 125 7.00 3.44 8.62
N GLU A 126 6.54 3.09 7.42
CA GLU A 126 5.46 2.12 7.19
C GLU A 126 5.82 0.73 7.77
N LEU A 127 7.03 0.23 7.52
CA LEU A 127 7.49 -1.04 8.08
C LEU A 127 7.63 -0.97 9.61
N ASN A 128 8.08 0.15 10.16
CA ASN A 128 8.17 0.33 11.60
C ASN A 128 6.79 0.36 12.29
N ILE A 129 5.81 1.02 11.68
CA ILE A 129 4.42 1.06 12.15
C ILE A 129 3.86 -0.37 12.15
N MET A 130 3.98 -1.07 11.01
CA MET A 130 3.51 -2.45 10.89
C MET A 130 4.10 -3.38 11.94
N GLU A 131 5.41 -3.31 12.19
CA GLU A 131 6.08 -4.19 13.17
C GLU A 131 5.71 -3.88 14.62
N ARG A 132 5.46 -2.61 14.95
CA ARG A 132 5.28 -2.15 16.34
C ARG A 132 3.83 -2.04 16.77
N ILE A 133 2.92 -1.89 15.81
CA ILE A 133 1.50 -1.68 16.05
C ILE A 133 0.74 -2.91 15.55
N ASP A 134 0.73 -3.14 14.23
CA ASP A 134 -0.14 -4.16 13.64
C ASP A 134 0.32 -5.59 13.91
N LEU A 135 1.62 -5.82 13.97
CA LEU A 135 2.25 -7.12 14.19
C LEU A 135 3.04 -7.16 15.50
N ALA A 136 2.63 -6.35 16.48
CA ALA A 136 3.25 -6.34 17.79
C ALA A 136 3.24 -7.77 18.42
N PRO A 137 4.25 -8.12 19.24
CA PRO A 137 4.32 -9.44 19.87
C PRO A 137 3.05 -9.82 20.64
N ASP A 138 2.48 -8.86 21.39
CA ASP A 138 1.27 -9.08 22.18
C ASP A 138 0.04 -9.38 21.31
N GLU A 139 0.04 -8.92 20.07
CA GLU A 139 -1.05 -9.07 19.10
C GLU A 139 -0.90 -10.38 18.31
N THR A 140 0.32 -10.69 17.90
CA THR A 140 0.64 -11.91 17.12
C THR A 140 0.58 -13.18 17.95
N THR A 141 0.81 -13.11 19.27
CA THR A 141 0.69 -14.27 20.17
C THR A 141 -0.75 -14.77 20.30
N LYS A 142 -1.73 -13.89 20.13
CA LYS A 142 -3.17 -14.20 20.19
C LYS A 142 -3.69 -14.90 18.93
N LEU A 143 -3.01 -14.74 17.80
CA LEU A 143 -3.36 -15.42 16.55
C LEU A 143 -3.16 -16.93 16.63
N ARG A 144 -3.87 -17.68 15.77
CA ARG A 144 -3.78 -19.14 15.65
C ARG A 144 -3.78 -19.56 14.19
N GLY A 145 -3.39 -20.82 13.94
CA GLY A 145 -3.45 -21.43 12.60
C GLY A 145 -2.73 -20.61 11.52
N ALA A 146 -3.33 -20.59 10.33
CA ALA A 146 -2.77 -19.95 9.15
C ALA A 146 -2.61 -18.42 9.27
N GLU A 147 -3.46 -17.74 10.05
CA GLU A 147 -3.29 -16.31 10.35
C GLU A 147 -1.99 -16.02 11.09
N LYS A 148 -1.67 -16.85 12.10
CA LYS A 148 -0.42 -16.71 12.87
C LYS A 148 0.80 -16.97 12.00
N GLU A 149 0.72 -17.96 11.12
CA GLU A 149 1.79 -18.28 10.18
C GLU A 149 2.05 -17.13 9.21
N LEU A 150 0.98 -16.55 8.65
CA LEU A 150 1.09 -15.38 7.77
C LEU A 150 1.67 -14.18 8.53
N ALA A 151 1.15 -13.85 9.71
CA ALA A 151 1.67 -12.74 10.53
C ALA A 151 3.16 -12.92 10.88
N THR A 152 3.58 -14.13 11.25
CA THR A 152 4.97 -14.45 11.57
C THR A 152 5.87 -14.33 10.35
N TRP A 153 5.41 -14.83 9.20
CA TRP A 153 6.12 -14.68 7.94
C TRP A 153 6.26 -13.20 7.54
N THR A 154 5.18 -12.42 7.65
CA THR A 154 5.19 -10.98 7.33
C THR A 154 6.16 -10.22 8.22
N LEU A 155 6.20 -10.51 9.53
CA LEU A 155 7.12 -9.88 10.46
C LEU A 155 8.59 -10.16 10.08
N LYS A 156 8.89 -11.39 9.64
CA LYS A 156 10.22 -11.74 9.13
C LYS A 156 10.55 -10.95 7.86
N GLN A 157 9.64 -10.92 6.89
CA GLN A 157 9.84 -10.17 5.64
C GLN A 157 10.04 -8.68 5.88
N SER A 158 9.27 -8.08 6.78
CA SER A 158 9.39 -6.68 7.17
C SER A 158 10.80 -6.36 7.70
N ARG A 159 11.32 -7.17 8.62
CA ARG A 159 12.67 -6.98 9.19
C ARG A 159 13.75 -7.12 8.12
N GLU A 160 13.64 -8.15 7.30
CA GLU A 160 14.56 -8.39 6.20
C GLU A 160 14.52 -7.25 5.17
N LEU A 161 13.35 -6.66 4.92
CA LEU A 161 13.19 -5.53 4.03
C LEU A 161 13.75 -4.25 4.65
N ARG A 162 13.49 -3.97 5.94
CA ARG A 162 14.11 -2.83 6.65
C ARG A 162 15.63 -2.90 6.57
N HIS A 163 16.22 -4.07 6.80
CA HIS A 163 17.67 -4.26 6.63
C HIS A 163 18.14 -3.94 5.22
N SER A 164 17.43 -4.43 4.19
CA SER A 164 17.74 -4.10 2.79
C SER A 164 17.64 -2.60 2.51
N ILE A 165 16.61 -1.92 3.01
CA ILE A 165 16.42 -0.48 2.83
C ILE A 165 17.53 0.32 3.53
N THR A 166 17.90 -0.05 4.76
CA THR A 166 19.00 0.62 5.48
C THR A 166 20.36 0.44 4.83
N ALA A 167 20.53 -0.59 3.98
CA ALA A 167 21.75 -0.87 3.24
C ALA A 167 21.84 -0.14 1.88
N ILE A 168 20.80 0.62 1.49
CA ILE A 168 20.80 1.36 0.23
C ILE A 168 21.92 2.40 0.23
N LYS A 169 22.80 2.29 -0.77
CA LYS A 169 23.95 3.19 -0.96
C LYS A 169 24.05 3.71 -2.39
N ASP A 170 23.41 3.02 -3.34
CA ASP A 170 23.42 3.28 -4.77
C ASP A 170 22.08 2.82 -5.39
N ILE A 171 21.88 3.13 -6.68
CA ILE A 171 20.63 2.84 -7.38
C ILE A 171 20.39 1.32 -7.45
N GLU A 172 21.44 0.53 -7.64
CA GLU A 172 21.33 -0.93 -7.74
C GLU A 172 20.80 -1.54 -6.44
N THR A 173 21.36 -1.16 -5.29
CA THR A 173 20.87 -1.62 -3.98
C THR A 173 19.46 -1.11 -3.67
N MET A 174 19.08 0.06 -4.17
CA MET A 174 17.69 0.57 -4.09
C MET A 174 16.73 -0.26 -4.94
N GLU A 175 17.11 -0.62 -6.17
CA GLU A 175 16.33 -1.47 -7.06
C GLU A 175 16.13 -2.87 -6.46
N GLN A 176 17.18 -3.46 -5.88
CA GLN A 176 17.08 -4.73 -5.16
C GLN A 176 16.10 -4.65 -3.99
N ALA A 177 16.14 -3.56 -3.20
CA ALA A 177 15.20 -3.36 -2.10
C ALA A 177 13.76 -3.20 -2.59
N ALA A 178 13.52 -2.50 -3.70
CA ALA A 178 12.19 -2.34 -4.28
C ALA A 178 11.63 -3.66 -4.84
N VAL A 179 12.47 -4.44 -5.55
CA VAL A 179 12.08 -5.78 -6.03
C VAL A 179 11.70 -6.68 -4.85
N LYS A 180 12.49 -6.66 -3.78
CA LYS A 180 12.18 -7.41 -2.55
C LYS A 180 10.87 -6.96 -1.92
N ALA A 181 10.59 -5.66 -1.87
CA ALA A 181 9.34 -5.13 -1.34
C ALA A 181 8.12 -5.54 -2.19
N SER A 182 8.26 -5.52 -3.52
CA SER A 182 7.20 -5.99 -4.44
C SER A 182 6.95 -7.49 -4.25
N ALA A 183 8.02 -8.29 -4.21
CA ALA A 183 7.92 -9.73 -4.00
C ALA A 183 7.26 -10.07 -2.65
N ALA A 184 7.62 -9.37 -1.57
CA ALA A 184 6.99 -9.54 -0.27
C ALA A 184 5.49 -9.17 -0.30
N THR A 185 5.11 -8.13 -1.03
CA THR A 185 3.70 -7.73 -1.20
C THR A 185 2.92 -8.79 -1.98
N GLU A 186 3.46 -9.28 -3.09
CA GLU A 186 2.83 -10.30 -3.93
C GLU A 186 2.70 -11.64 -3.20
N GLU A 187 3.76 -12.06 -2.50
CA GLU A 187 3.74 -13.30 -1.73
C GLU A 187 2.79 -13.19 -0.53
N PHE A 188 2.72 -12.03 0.14
CA PHE A 188 1.72 -11.78 1.18
C PHE A 188 0.31 -11.99 0.64
N MET A 189 -0.01 -11.39 -0.51
CA MET A 189 -1.32 -11.51 -1.13
C MET A 189 -1.62 -12.95 -1.56
N SER A 190 -0.64 -13.64 -2.14
CA SER A 190 -0.77 -15.05 -2.52
C SER A 190 -1.09 -15.93 -1.31
N ARG A 191 -0.30 -15.79 -0.22
CA ARG A 191 -0.52 -16.51 1.04
C ARG A 191 -1.89 -16.17 1.62
N LEU A 192 -2.24 -14.89 1.72
CA LEU A 192 -3.53 -14.44 2.23
C LEU A 192 -4.70 -15.07 1.48
N MET A 193 -4.62 -15.18 0.15
CA MET A 193 -5.68 -15.77 -0.67
C MET A 193 -5.74 -17.30 -0.58
N SER A 194 -4.64 -17.96 -0.21
CA SER A 194 -4.60 -19.41 0.00
C SER A 194 -5.20 -19.90 1.32
N ILE A 195 -5.37 -19.01 2.31
CA ILE A 195 -5.89 -19.41 3.63
C ILE A 195 -7.37 -19.80 3.53
N PRO A 196 -7.84 -20.94 4.06
CA PRO A 196 -9.27 -21.24 4.09
C PRO A 196 -10.05 -20.17 4.86
N GLU A 197 -11.23 -19.73 4.39
CA GLU A 197 -12.03 -18.71 5.10
C GLU A 197 -12.35 -19.09 6.55
N LYS A 198 -12.49 -20.40 6.81
CA LYS A 198 -12.74 -20.95 8.15
C LYS A 198 -11.56 -20.80 9.11
N GLU A 199 -10.36 -20.54 8.60
CA GLU A 199 -9.12 -20.45 9.37
C GLU A 199 -8.62 -19.02 9.52
N CYS A 200 -9.30 -18.05 8.91
CA CYS A 200 -8.93 -16.63 8.97
C CYS A 200 -10.16 -15.74 9.05
N GLU A 201 -10.58 -15.45 10.29
CA GLU A 201 -11.70 -14.56 10.58
C GLU A 201 -11.44 -13.15 10.05
N THR A 202 -10.19 -12.69 10.11
CA THR A 202 -9.80 -11.35 9.66
C THR A 202 -9.67 -11.22 8.13
N CYS A 203 -9.47 -12.35 7.42
CA CYS A 203 -9.30 -12.35 5.97
C CYS A 203 -10.62 -12.08 5.22
N GLY A 204 -11.77 -12.36 5.82
CA GLY A 204 -13.08 -12.18 5.17
C GLY A 204 -13.29 -10.75 4.68
N GLY A 205 -12.99 -9.77 5.54
CA GLY A 205 -13.09 -8.35 5.18
C GLY A 205 -12.13 -7.94 4.06
N ILE A 206 -10.90 -8.47 4.07
CA ILE A 206 -9.91 -8.18 3.03
C ILE A 206 -10.35 -8.73 1.68
N ARG A 207 -10.82 -9.98 1.66
CA ARG A 207 -11.27 -10.66 0.44
C ARG A 207 -12.47 -9.96 -0.18
N GLU A 208 -13.41 -9.56 0.65
CA GLU A 208 -14.59 -8.85 0.20
C GLU A 208 -14.23 -7.47 -0.35
N SER A 209 -13.34 -6.72 0.33
CA SER A 209 -12.83 -5.45 -0.19
C SER A 209 -12.16 -5.59 -1.57
N ILE A 210 -11.34 -6.63 -1.74
CA ILE A 210 -10.69 -6.93 -3.04
C ILE A 210 -11.73 -7.32 -4.09
N ARG A 211 -12.70 -8.17 -3.74
CA ARG A 211 -13.79 -8.58 -4.63
C ARG A 211 -14.58 -7.38 -5.13
N GLN A 212 -15.01 -6.51 -4.21
CA GLN A 212 -15.74 -5.28 -4.53
C GLN A 212 -14.94 -4.35 -5.43
N PHE A 213 -13.64 -4.19 -5.18
CA PHE A 213 -12.77 -3.40 -6.03
C PHE A 213 -12.69 -3.97 -7.46
N VAL A 214 -12.50 -5.28 -7.61
CA VAL A 214 -12.46 -5.94 -8.92
C VAL A 214 -13.80 -5.81 -9.65
N GLU A 215 -14.92 -6.00 -8.95
CA GLU A 215 -16.25 -5.85 -9.54
C GLU A 215 -16.52 -4.41 -9.99
N LYS A 216 -16.17 -3.42 -9.17
CA LYS A 216 -16.29 -2.00 -9.52
C LYS A 216 -15.49 -1.69 -10.79
N ARG A 217 -14.23 -2.14 -10.87
CA ARG A 217 -13.38 -1.97 -12.05
C ARG A 217 -13.93 -2.65 -13.30
N LYS A 218 -14.57 -3.82 -13.17
CA LYS A 218 -15.26 -4.49 -14.28
C LYS A 218 -16.44 -3.67 -14.79
N ARG A 219 -17.26 -3.11 -13.89
CA ARG A 219 -18.40 -2.24 -14.24
C ARG A 219 -17.96 -0.94 -14.91
N GLU A 220 -16.92 -0.29 -14.39
CA GLU A 220 -16.35 0.93 -15.00
C GLU A 220 -15.81 0.69 -16.42
N ARG A 221 -15.24 -0.49 -16.68
CA ARG A 221 -14.80 -0.88 -18.03
C ARG A 221 -15.95 -1.23 -18.97
N ALA A 222 -17.07 -1.73 -18.45
CA ALA A 222 -18.24 -2.13 -19.22
C ALA A 222 -19.23 -0.97 -19.50
N GLY A 223 -19.19 0.10 -18.70
CA GLY A 223 -20.07 1.28 -18.84
C GLY A 223 -19.40 2.51 -19.48
N GLY A 224 -18.22 2.33 -20.09
CA GLY A 224 -17.44 3.38 -20.74
C GLY A 224 -17.52 3.35 -22.28
N GLU A 225 -18.63 2.87 -22.84
CA GLU A 225 -18.97 2.97 -24.27
C GLU A 225 -19.89 4.17 -24.54
#